data_AF-A0A410RA23-F1
#
_entry.id   AF-A0A410RA23-F1
#
_cell.length_a   1.000
_cell.length_b   1.000
_cell.length_c   1.000
_cell.angle_alpha   90.00
_cell.angle_beta   90.00
_cell.angle_gamma   90.00
#
_symmetry.space_group_name_H-M   'P 1'
#
loop_
_entity.id
_entity.type
_entity.pdbx_description
1 polymer ?
#
loop_
_entity_poly.entity_id
_entity_poly.type
_entity_poly.pdbx_seq_one_letter_code
_entity_poly.pdbx_strand_id
1 'polypeptide(L)'
;TGTRNMQVFSMRNAPSRYLLLTQNRSILFEFTGCLHLGEGYETVDEVRPSKTASFVAAGPHIAERERAWAVEMADTIHELTGLKDATVGLERLNAGTAIALKEAGLNVVDAQQPVEMARAIKSPEEMKCVIASLRATEIGVGKLREAIRPGLTEAELWSVLHKSIIAQNGDYVETRLLNAGAR
;
A
#
# COMPACT_ATOMS: atom_id res chain seq x y z
N THR A 1 -5.32 -2.56 -8.16
CA THR A 1 -5.22 -1.42 -9.10
C THR A 1 -4.01 -1.49 -10.01
N GLY A 2 -2.91 -2.15 -9.65
CA GLY A 2 -1.69 -2.15 -10.49
C GLY A 2 -0.93 -0.81 -10.50
N THR A 3 -1.40 0.18 -9.75
CA THR A 3 -0.85 1.54 -9.69
C THR A 3 0.14 1.69 -8.53
N ARG A 4 1.25 2.39 -8.76
CA ARG A 4 2.29 2.65 -7.74
C ARG A 4 2.51 4.15 -7.57
N ASN A 5 2.53 4.59 -6.32
CA ASN A 5 2.95 5.93 -5.92
C ASN A 5 3.57 5.85 -4.52
N MET A 6 4.78 6.40 -4.34
CA MET A 6 5.50 6.54 -3.07
C MET A 6 5.27 5.40 -2.04
N GLN A 7 5.43 4.12 -2.44
CA GLN A 7 4.94 2.97 -1.66
C GLN A 7 5.37 2.99 -0.18
N VAL A 8 6.66 3.22 0.09
CA VAL A 8 7.21 3.30 1.45
C VAL A 8 6.63 4.47 2.26
N PHE A 9 6.33 5.59 1.62
CA PHE A 9 5.68 6.73 2.26
C PHE A 9 4.20 6.42 2.57
N SER A 10 3.47 5.85 1.61
CA SER A 10 2.05 5.55 1.79
C SER A 10 1.81 4.50 2.87
N MET A 11 2.70 3.50 3.01
CA MET A 11 2.62 2.47 4.06
C MET A 11 2.66 3.03 5.50
N ARG A 12 3.27 4.19 5.72
CA ARG A 12 3.47 4.78 7.06
C ARG A 12 2.70 6.07 7.30
N ASN A 13 2.06 6.62 6.27
CA ASN A 13 1.34 7.90 6.34
C ASN A 13 -0.13 7.72 5.94
N ALA A 14 -0.78 6.64 6.37
CA ALA A 14 -2.19 6.44 6.10
C ALA A 14 -3.07 7.46 6.86
N PRO A 15 -4.23 7.87 6.31
CA PRO A 15 -4.59 7.83 4.90
C PRO A 15 -3.85 8.95 4.14
N SER A 16 -3.00 8.62 3.16
CA SER A 16 -2.39 9.57 2.20
C SER A 16 -2.57 9.13 0.75
N ARG A 17 -2.94 7.86 0.56
CA ARG A 17 -3.35 7.23 -0.68
C ARG A 17 -4.16 6.01 -0.29
N TYR A 18 -5.35 5.85 -0.84
CA TYR A 18 -6.26 4.76 -0.46
C TYR A 18 -7.22 4.42 -1.59
N LEU A 19 -7.83 3.24 -1.50
CA LEU A 19 -8.73 2.71 -2.52
C LEU A 19 -10.07 2.39 -1.87
N LEU A 20 -11.16 2.91 -2.44
CA LEU A 20 -12.50 2.47 -2.11
C LEU A 20 -12.95 1.45 -3.17
N LEU A 21 -13.26 0.24 -2.71
CA LEU A 21 -13.79 -0.84 -3.54
C LEU A 21 -15.21 -1.18 -3.11
N THR A 22 -16.12 -1.23 -4.08
CA THR A 22 -17.42 -1.88 -3.97
C THR A 22 -17.48 -3.07 -4.93
N GLN A 23 -18.63 -3.74 -5.02
CA GLN A 23 -18.83 -4.82 -6.00
C GLN A 23 -18.61 -4.38 -7.45
N ASN A 24 -18.83 -3.09 -7.75
CA ASN A 24 -18.92 -2.57 -9.11
C ASN A 24 -18.16 -1.27 -9.33
N ARG A 25 -17.44 -0.75 -8.32
CA ARG A 25 -16.68 0.49 -8.41
C ARG A 25 -15.32 0.37 -7.72
N SER A 26 -14.31 0.93 -8.36
CA SER A 26 -12.93 1.08 -7.89
C SER A 26 -12.51 2.55 -7.99
N ILE A 27 -12.46 3.23 -6.84
CA ILE A 27 -12.10 4.65 -6.77
C ILE A 27 -10.77 4.79 -6.04
N LEU A 28 -9.74 5.21 -6.78
CA LEU A 28 -8.43 5.48 -6.23
C LEU A 28 -8.36 6.92 -5.73
N PHE A 29 -8.16 7.10 -4.43
CA PHE A 29 -7.85 8.39 -3.84
C PHE A 29 -6.33 8.57 -3.84
N GLU A 30 -5.85 9.37 -4.79
CA GLU A 30 -4.43 9.54 -5.09
C GLU A 30 -3.86 10.80 -4.41
N PHE A 31 -2.58 10.76 -4.09
CA PHE A 31 -1.91 11.89 -3.44
C PHE A 31 -2.06 13.17 -4.28
N THR A 32 -2.27 14.31 -3.62
CA THR A 32 -2.48 15.60 -4.30
C THR A 32 -1.34 15.92 -5.26
N GLY A 33 -1.68 16.21 -6.53
CA GLY A 33 -0.71 16.45 -7.60
C GLY A 33 -0.23 15.19 -8.34
N CYS A 34 -0.65 14.01 -7.91
CA CYS A 34 -0.23 12.72 -8.47
C CYS A 34 -1.35 11.97 -9.21
N LEU A 35 -2.48 12.60 -9.52
CA LEU A 35 -3.66 11.92 -10.10
C LEU A 35 -3.31 11.14 -11.37
N HIS A 36 -2.44 11.69 -12.21
CA HIS A 36 -1.92 11.06 -13.44
C HIS A 36 -1.29 9.66 -13.21
N LEU A 37 -0.82 9.34 -12.00
CA LEU A 37 -0.26 8.02 -11.67
C LEU A 37 -1.32 6.92 -11.53
N GLY A 38 -2.59 7.31 -11.38
CA GLY A 38 -3.75 6.41 -11.35
C GLY A 38 -4.47 6.27 -12.69
N GLU A 39 -4.15 7.10 -13.68
CA GLU A 39 -4.85 7.16 -14.96
C GLU A 39 -4.41 6.05 -15.92
N GLY A 40 -5.33 5.60 -16.79
CA GLY A 40 -5.03 4.62 -17.84
C GLY A 40 -5.02 3.15 -17.40
N TYR A 41 -5.36 2.86 -16.14
CA TYR A 41 -5.46 1.49 -15.63
C TYR A 41 -6.90 0.97 -15.74
N GLU A 42 -7.10 -0.18 -16.38
CA GLU A 42 -8.41 -0.84 -16.52
C GLU A 42 -9.06 -1.24 -15.19
N THR A 43 -8.29 -1.25 -14.10
CA THR A 43 -8.74 -1.64 -12.75
C THR A 43 -9.11 -0.45 -11.86
N VAL A 44 -9.09 0.77 -12.41
CA VAL A 44 -9.42 2.02 -11.71
C VAL A 44 -10.49 2.74 -12.52
N ASP A 45 -11.70 2.85 -11.99
CA ASP A 45 -12.80 3.53 -12.67
C ASP A 45 -12.69 5.05 -12.54
N GLU A 46 -12.13 5.51 -11.43
CA GLU A 46 -12.08 6.92 -11.08
C GLU A 46 -10.87 7.22 -10.20
N VAL A 47 -10.17 8.33 -10.49
CA VAL A 47 -9.10 8.86 -9.65
C VAL A 47 -9.56 10.17 -9.01
N ARG A 48 -9.57 10.21 -7.68
CA ARG A 48 -9.91 11.39 -6.87
C ARG A 48 -8.69 11.88 -6.09
N PRO A 49 -8.62 13.17 -5.73
CA PRO A 49 -7.61 13.62 -4.78
C PRO A 49 -7.86 13.03 -3.39
N SER A 50 -6.82 12.50 -2.77
CA SER A 50 -6.85 12.02 -1.39
C SER A 50 -6.93 13.19 -0.40
N LYS A 51 -7.56 12.95 0.75
CA LYS A 51 -7.44 13.80 1.92
C LYS A 51 -6.51 13.15 2.92
N THR A 52 -5.38 13.81 3.19
CA THR A 52 -4.39 13.29 4.13
C THR A 52 -4.86 13.47 5.57
N ALA A 53 -5.02 12.38 6.32
CA ALA A 53 -5.38 12.41 7.75
C ALA A 53 -4.31 11.74 8.62
N SER A 54 -3.05 12.15 8.43
CA SER A 54 -1.90 11.68 9.22
C SER A 54 -1.38 12.76 10.16
N PHE A 55 -0.83 12.38 11.32
CA PHE A 55 -0.30 13.36 12.29
C PHE A 55 0.83 14.23 11.72
N VAL A 56 1.67 13.69 10.85
CA VAL A 56 2.75 14.47 10.21
C VAL A 56 2.23 15.65 9.37
N ALA A 57 1.02 15.53 8.82
CA ALA A 57 0.41 16.56 8.00
C ALA A 57 -0.55 17.46 8.80
N ALA A 58 -1.31 16.89 9.74
CA ALA A 58 -2.35 17.60 10.48
C ALA A 58 -1.88 18.15 11.84
N GLY A 59 -0.80 17.61 12.40
CA GLY A 59 -0.29 17.96 13.72
C GLY A 59 -1.37 17.85 14.81
N PRO A 60 -1.48 18.83 15.72
CA PRO A 60 -2.50 18.84 16.78
C PRO A 60 -3.95 18.78 16.29
N HIS A 61 -4.21 19.09 15.01
CA HIS A 61 -5.55 19.05 14.41
C HIS A 61 -5.93 17.67 13.86
N ILE A 62 -5.17 16.61 14.17
CA ILE A 62 -5.40 15.26 13.65
C ILE A 62 -6.83 14.76 13.88
N ALA A 63 -7.39 14.93 15.08
CA ALA A 63 -8.71 14.42 15.40
C ALA A 63 -9.83 15.10 14.60
N GLU A 64 -9.68 16.40 14.31
CA GLU A 64 -10.59 17.13 13.43
C GLU A 64 -10.47 16.62 11.98
N ARG A 65 -9.24 16.40 11.52
CA ARG A 65 -8.96 15.91 10.16
C ARG A 65 -9.52 14.51 9.93
N GLU A 66 -9.38 13.61 10.90
CA GLU A 66 -9.91 12.24 10.84
C GLU A 66 -11.44 12.24 10.82
N ARG A 67 -12.09 13.07 11.64
CA ARG A 67 -13.55 13.23 11.64
C ARG A 67 -14.06 13.75 10.30
N ALA A 68 -13.45 14.81 9.77
CA ALA A 68 -13.83 15.35 8.46
C ALA A 68 -13.64 14.32 7.33
N TRP A 69 -12.51 13.60 7.35
CA TRP A 69 -12.26 12.51 6.40
C TRP A 69 -13.32 11.41 6.49
N ALA A 70 -13.70 11.01 7.70
CA ALA A 70 -14.65 9.92 7.92
C ALA A 70 -16.07 10.28 7.46
N VAL A 71 -16.53 11.51 7.71
CA VAL A 71 -17.83 11.98 7.22
C VAL A 71 -17.89 11.91 5.70
N GLU A 72 -16.89 12.45 5.00
CA GLU A 72 -16.87 12.44 3.54
C GLU A 72 -16.75 11.04 2.94
N MET A 73 -16.00 10.15 3.59
CA MET A 73 -15.90 8.76 3.17
C MET A 73 -17.23 8.02 3.40
N ALA A 74 -17.91 8.26 4.52
CA ALA A 74 -19.23 7.70 4.79
C ALA A 74 -20.27 8.19 3.78
N ASP A 75 -20.27 9.49 3.45
CA ASP A 75 -21.12 10.06 2.42
C ASP A 75 -20.84 9.42 1.05
N THR A 76 -19.56 9.28 0.67
CA THR A 76 -19.18 8.62 -0.58
C THR A 76 -19.66 7.16 -0.62
N ILE A 77 -19.50 6.41 0.48
CA ILE A 77 -19.96 5.02 0.57
C ILE A 77 -21.49 4.97 0.48
N HIS A 78 -22.19 5.89 1.13
CA HIS A 78 -23.65 5.98 1.06
C HIS A 78 -24.13 6.27 -0.37
N GLU A 79 -23.51 7.21 -1.07
CA GLU A 79 -23.83 7.53 -2.46
C GLU A 79 -23.62 6.33 -3.40
N LEU A 80 -22.56 5.56 -3.19
CA LEU A 80 -22.24 4.42 -4.05
C LEU A 80 -23.08 3.17 -3.77
N THR A 81 -23.52 2.98 -2.52
CA THR A 81 -24.19 1.75 -2.08
C THR A 81 -25.66 1.91 -1.76
N GLY A 82 -26.12 3.14 -1.50
CA GLY A 82 -27.44 3.45 -0.96
C GLY A 82 -27.61 3.12 0.52
N LEU A 83 -26.58 2.59 1.19
CA LEU A 83 -26.65 2.11 2.58
C LEU A 83 -26.04 3.15 3.52
N LYS A 84 -26.72 3.44 4.64
CA LYS A 84 -26.20 4.34 5.68
C LYS A 84 -25.39 3.60 6.75
N ASP A 85 -25.66 2.32 6.92
CA ASP A 85 -25.08 1.41 7.90
C ASP A 85 -24.22 0.33 7.22
N ALA A 86 -23.59 0.67 6.10
CA ALA A 86 -22.78 -0.27 5.32
C ALA A 86 -21.69 -0.93 6.18
N THR A 87 -21.49 -2.23 5.96
CA THR A 87 -20.32 -2.93 6.50
C THR A 87 -19.10 -2.61 5.66
N VAL A 88 -18.08 -2.06 6.29
CA VAL A 88 -16.86 -1.59 5.62
C VAL A 88 -15.66 -2.35 6.16
N GLY A 89 -15.05 -3.16 5.30
CA GLY A 89 -13.74 -3.72 5.57
C GLY A 89 -12.69 -2.61 5.53
N LEU A 90 -11.95 -2.45 6.63
CA LEU A 90 -10.87 -1.48 6.74
C LEU A 90 -9.54 -2.21 6.86
N GLU A 91 -8.59 -1.90 5.98
CA GLU A 91 -7.18 -2.25 6.17
C GLU A 91 -6.51 -1.26 7.14
N ARG A 92 -5.17 -1.22 7.22
CA ARG A 92 -4.44 -0.38 8.18
C ARG A 92 -4.62 1.12 7.88
N LEU A 93 -5.49 1.77 8.65
CA LEU A 93 -5.59 3.21 8.80
C LEU A 93 -5.30 3.62 10.25
N ASN A 94 -5.30 4.93 10.53
CA ASN A 94 -5.17 5.44 11.89
C ASN A 94 -6.37 5.03 12.74
N ALA A 95 -6.15 4.80 14.04
CA ALA A 95 -7.20 4.39 14.95
C ALA A 95 -8.34 5.41 15.03
N GLY A 96 -8.04 6.72 15.04
CA GLY A 96 -9.05 7.77 15.08
C GLY A 96 -9.92 7.79 13.83
N THR A 97 -9.36 7.42 12.68
CA THR A 97 -10.11 7.24 11.43
C THR A 97 -11.14 6.11 11.54
N ALA A 98 -10.74 4.94 12.06
CA ALA A 98 -11.65 3.81 12.24
C ALA A 98 -12.78 4.12 13.23
N ILE A 99 -12.47 4.81 14.33
CA ILE A 99 -13.44 5.25 15.33
C ILE A 99 -14.43 6.25 14.70
N ALA A 100 -13.93 7.26 13.98
CA ALA A 100 -14.76 8.27 13.35
C ALA A 100 -15.69 7.68 12.27
N LEU A 101 -15.26 6.67 11.50
CA LEU A 101 -16.13 5.96 10.56
C LEU A 101 -17.28 5.24 11.28
N LYS A 102 -17.01 4.64 12.44
CA LYS A 102 -18.04 4.01 13.26
C LYS A 102 -19.02 5.03 13.85
N GLU A 103 -18.52 6.18 14.31
CA GLU A 103 -19.34 7.31 14.77
C GLU A 103 -20.20 7.91 13.65
N ALA A 104 -19.73 7.84 12.40
CA ALA A 104 -20.49 8.22 11.20
C ALA A 104 -21.57 7.19 10.80
N GLY A 105 -21.72 6.09 11.55
CA GLY A 105 -22.80 5.10 11.37
C GLY A 105 -22.42 3.84 10.59
N LEU A 106 -21.15 3.69 10.18
CA LEU A 106 -20.69 2.51 9.44
C LEU A 106 -20.33 1.34 10.36
N ASN A 107 -20.55 0.13 9.86
CA ASN A 107 -20.15 -1.11 10.52
C ASN A 107 -18.72 -1.49 10.11
N VAL A 108 -17.73 -0.95 10.81
CA VAL A 108 -16.30 -1.18 10.50
C VAL A 108 -15.87 -2.58 10.95
N VAL A 109 -15.29 -3.35 10.03
CA VAL A 109 -14.70 -4.68 10.27
C VAL A 109 -13.28 -4.75 9.73
N ASP A 110 -12.48 -5.69 10.22
CA ASP A 110 -11.13 -5.92 9.70
C ASP A 110 -11.20 -6.54 8.29
N ALA A 111 -10.57 -5.88 7.31
CA ALA A 111 -10.51 -6.38 5.93
C ALA A 111 -9.43 -7.45 5.70
N GLN A 112 -8.52 -7.68 6.66
CA GLN A 112 -7.32 -8.48 6.43
C GLN A 112 -7.66 -9.90 5.98
N GLN A 113 -8.57 -10.59 6.67
CA GLN A 113 -8.91 -11.97 6.33
C GLN A 113 -9.46 -12.11 4.90
N PRO A 114 -10.53 -11.41 4.49
CA PRO A 114 -11.04 -11.56 3.12
C PRO A 114 -10.03 -11.12 2.05
N VAL A 115 -9.25 -10.05 2.29
CA VAL A 115 -8.23 -9.58 1.35
C VAL A 115 -7.08 -10.59 1.20
N GLU A 116 -6.57 -11.15 2.30
CA GLU A 116 -5.50 -12.16 2.25
C GLU A 116 -5.99 -13.47 1.59
N MET A 117 -7.23 -13.89 1.87
CA MET A 117 -7.82 -15.07 1.20
C MET A 117 -8.01 -14.86 -0.30
N ALA A 118 -8.39 -13.65 -0.74
CA ALA A 118 -8.45 -13.31 -2.15
C ALA A 118 -7.04 -13.35 -2.78
N ARG A 119 -6.04 -12.74 -2.14
CA ARG A 119 -4.63 -12.72 -2.58
C ARG A 119 -3.96 -14.11 -2.53
N ALA A 120 -4.54 -15.06 -1.80
CA ALA A 120 -4.02 -16.42 -1.72
C ALA A 120 -4.13 -17.17 -3.07
N ILE A 121 -5.11 -16.83 -3.91
CA ILE A 121 -5.34 -17.43 -5.21
C ILE A 121 -4.78 -16.51 -6.30
N LYS A 122 -3.86 -17.02 -7.14
CA LYS A 122 -3.16 -16.23 -8.14
C LYS A 122 -3.76 -16.54 -9.51
N SER A 123 -4.01 -15.51 -10.30
CA SER A 123 -4.34 -15.66 -11.72
C SER A 123 -3.13 -16.14 -12.53
N PRO A 124 -3.35 -16.67 -13.75
CA PRO A 124 -2.25 -17.01 -14.66
C PRO A 124 -1.32 -15.84 -14.98
N GLU A 125 -1.85 -14.61 -15.08
CA GLU A 125 -1.03 -13.41 -15.33
C GLU A 125 -0.20 -13.00 -14.12
N GLU A 126 -0.76 -13.09 -12.91
CA GLU A 126 0.01 -12.87 -11.68
C GLU A 126 1.16 -13.87 -11.52
N MET A 127 0.94 -15.13 -11.92
CA MET A 127 2.00 -16.14 -11.90
C MET A 127 3.16 -15.79 -12.83
N LYS A 128 2.90 -15.17 -13.99
CA LYS A 128 3.98 -14.67 -14.87
C LYS A 128 4.78 -13.56 -14.18
N CYS A 129 4.10 -12.64 -13.48
CA CYS A 129 4.75 -11.60 -12.70
C CYS A 129 5.59 -12.17 -11.55
N VAL A 130 5.09 -13.17 -10.83
CA VAL A 130 5.83 -13.87 -9.77
C VAL A 130 7.11 -14.51 -10.33
N ILE A 131 7.03 -15.22 -11.45
CA ILE A 131 8.20 -15.84 -12.09
C ILE A 131 9.21 -14.79 -12.53
N ALA A 132 8.75 -13.67 -13.11
CA ALA A 132 9.63 -12.57 -13.49
C ALA A 132 10.32 -11.94 -12.26
N SER A 133 9.59 -11.73 -11.17
CA SER A 133 10.14 -11.22 -9.92
C SER A 133 11.17 -12.17 -9.31
N LEU A 134 10.92 -13.50 -9.34
CA LEU A 134 11.87 -14.49 -8.85
C LEU A 134 13.18 -14.46 -9.63
N ARG A 135 13.12 -14.41 -10.96
CA ARG A 135 14.32 -14.29 -11.80
C ARG A 135 15.13 -13.03 -11.47
N ALA A 136 14.46 -11.89 -11.27
CA ALA A 136 15.13 -10.65 -10.89
C ALA A 136 15.84 -10.76 -9.53
N THR A 137 15.21 -11.42 -8.56
CA THR A 137 15.79 -11.73 -7.25
C THR A 137 16.97 -12.68 -7.36
N GLU A 138 16.87 -13.75 -8.14
CA GLU A 138 17.96 -14.71 -8.37
C GLU A 138 19.20 -14.04 -8.97
N ILE A 139 19.02 -13.14 -9.95
CA ILE A 139 20.10 -12.32 -10.51
C ILE A 139 20.74 -11.44 -9.42
N GLY A 140 19.93 -10.82 -8.57
CA GLY A 140 20.41 -9.99 -7.46
C GLY A 140 21.22 -10.77 -6.42
N VAL A 141 20.73 -11.96 -6.05
CA VAL A 141 21.42 -12.87 -5.13
C VAL A 141 22.71 -13.41 -5.75
N GLY A 142 22.71 -13.72 -7.05
CA GLY A 142 23.91 -14.13 -7.79
C GLY A 142 25.02 -13.08 -7.71
N LYS A 143 24.69 -11.80 -7.98
CA LYS A 143 25.64 -10.68 -7.86
C LYS A 143 26.11 -10.46 -6.43
N LEU A 144 25.21 -10.55 -5.44
CA LEU A 144 25.59 -10.46 -4.04
C LEU A 144 26.59 -11.56 -3.68
N ARG A 145 26.34 -12.81 -4.10
CA ARG A 145 27.22 -13.95 -3.87
C ARG A 145 28.60 -13.75 -4.50
N GLU A 146 28.66 -13.26 -5.73
CA GLU A 146 29.92 -12.96 -6.43
C GLU A 146 30.73 -11.84 -5.74
N ALA A 147 30.06 -10.91 -5.06
CA ALA A 147 30.69 -9.83 -4.34
C ALA A 147 31.28 -10.25 -2.97
N ILE A 148 30.99 -11.46 -2.47
CA ILE A 148 31.48 -11.93 -1.17
C ILE A 148 33.00 -12.01 -1.19
N ARG A 149 33.64 -11.22 -0.32
CA ARG A 149 35.09 -11.23 -0.09
C ARG A 149 35.43 -10.63 1.28
N PRO A 150 36.60 -10.96 1.85
CA PRO A 150 37.07 -10.31 3.07
C PRO A 150 37.13 -8.78 2.94
N GLY A 151 36.84 -8.08 4.04
CA GLY A 151 36.91 -6.62 4.12
C GLY A 151 35.61 -5.88 3.81
N LEU A 152 34.52 -6.58 3.44
CA LEU A 152 33.19 -5.97 3.33
C LEU A 152 32.40 -6.07 4.64
N THR A 153 31.69 -5.00 4.97
CA THR A 153 30.62 -5.01 5.96
C THR A 153 29.35 -5.68 5.42
N GLU A 154 28.46 -6.14 6.31
CA GLU A 154 27.13 -6.65 5.93
C GLU A 154 26.34 -5.64 5.09
N ALA A 155 26.43 -4.35 5.43
CA ALA A 155 25.72 -3.29 4.71
C ALA A 155 26.29 -3.06 3.29
N GLU A 156 27.61 -3.09 3.11
CA GLU A 156 28.23 -2.99 1.79
C GLU A 156 27.85 -4.18 0.90
N LEU A 157 27.87 -5.40 1.45
CA LEU A 157 27.44 -6.59 0.72
C LEU A 157 25.94 -6.52 0.36
N TRP A 158 25.09 -6.14 1.32
CA TRP A 158 23.65 -5.99 1.10
C TRP A 158 23.31 -4.90 0.08
N SER A 159 24.13 -3.84 -0.01
CA SER A 159 23.96 -2.77 -1.01
C SER A 159 24.04 -3.29 -2.45
N VAL A 160 24.79 -4.38 -2.69
CA VAL A 160 24.89 -5.01 -4.01
C VAL A 160 23.55 -5.60 -4.45
N LEU A 161 22.84 -6.26 -3.53
CA LEU A 161 21.49 -6.77 -3.77
C LEU A 161 20.54 -5.61 -4.08
N HIS A 162 20.54 -4.57 -3.23
CA HIS A 162 19.69 -3.39 -3.43
C HIS A 162 19.88 -2.76 -4.81
N LYS A 163 21.13 -2.54 -5.21
CA LYS A 163 21.45 -2.01 -6.53
C LYS A 163 20.87 -2.88 -7.64
N SER A 164 20.98 -4.21 -7.53
CA SER A 164 20.45 -5.12 -8.56
C SER A 164 18.92 -5.17 -8.59
N ILE A 165 18.25 -5.09 -7.44
CA ILE A 165 16.78 -5.07 -7.38
C ILE A 165 16.24 -3.78 -8.01
N ILE A 166 16.77 -2.61 -7.62
CA ILE A 166 16.34 -1.33 -8.16
C ILE A 166 16.65 -1.21 -9.66
N ALA A 167 17.82 -1.68 -10.11
CA ALA A 167 18.16 -1.68 -11.54
C ALA A 167 17.21 -2.54 -12.40
N GLN A 168 16.47 -3.46 -11.79
CA GLN A 168 15.46 -4.30 -12.43
C GLN A 168 14.02 -3.82 -12.16
N ASN A 169 13.87 -2.57 -11.71
CA ASN A 169 12.58 -1.94 -11.42
C ASN A 169 11.79 -2.61 -10.27
N GLY A 170 12.50 -3.26 -9.33
CA GLY A 170 11.92 -3.69 -8.06
C GLY A 170 11.67 -2.52 -7.11
N ASP A 171 10.73 -2.66 -6.18
CA ASP A 171 10.29 -1.54 -5.34
C ASP A 171 11.15 -1.35 -4.07
N TYR A 172 11.24 -2.37 -3.22
CA TYR A 172 12.00 -2.30 -1.96
C TYR A 172 12.37 -3.70 -1.43
N VAL A 173 13.14 -3.73 -0.33
CA VAL A 173 13.48 -4.95 0.42
C VAL A 173 12.90 -4.81 1.83
N GLU A 174 12.07 -5.78 2.24
CA GLU A 174 11.27 -5.73 3.48
C GLU A 174 12.12 -5.74 4.76
N THR A 175 13.20 -6.53 4.78
CA THR A 175 13.95 -6.82 6.00
C THR A 175 15.45 -6.62 5.80
N ARG A 176 16.19 -6.61 6.90
CA ARG A 176 17.66 -6.59 6.91
C ARG A 176 18.23 -7.94 7.34
N LEU A 177 17.65 -9.04 6.87
CA LEU A 177 18.05 -10.40 7.22
C LEU A 177 19.26 -10.87 6.38
N LEU A 178 20.39 -10.21 6.60
CA LEU A 178 21.70 -10.61 6.10
C LEU A 178 22.71 -10.42 7.22
N ASN A 179 23.32 -11.52 7.67
CA ASN A 179 24.19 -11.54 8.83
C ASN A 179 25.47 -12.32 8.54
N ALA A 180 26.55 -11.96 9.23
CA ALA A 180 27.84 -12.63 9.17
C ALA A 180 28.30 -13.05 10.58
N GLY A 181 28.68 -14.33 10.72
CA GLY A 181 29.18 -14.88 11.97
C GLY A 181 28.06 -15.10 13.00
N ALA A 182 28.27 -14.64 14.23
CA ALA A 182 27.41 -14.93 15.38
C ALA A 182 26.19 -14.01 15.54
N ARG A 183 25.80 -13.26 14.50
CA ARG A 183 24.69 -12.30 14.53
C ARG A 183 23.42 -12.85 13.92
#